data_AF-A0A8J3WY60-F1
#
_entry.id   AF-A0A8J3WY60-F1
#
_cell.length_a   1.000
_cell.length_b   1.000
_cell.length_c   1.000
_cell.angle_alpha   90.00
_cell.angle_beta   90.00
_cell.angle_gamma   90.00
#
_symmetry.space_group_name_H-M   'P 1'
#
loop_
_entity.id
_entity.type
_entity.pdbx_description
1 polymer ?
#
loop_
_entity_poly.entity_id
_entity_poly.type
_entity_poly.pdbx_seq_one_letter_code
_entity_poly.pdbx_strand_id
1 'polypeptide(L)'
;MPIHVSAPLYALKRWMYRHGRPGRLARALIRLDVLQFAWGRLVPRRAAVLEVPGRTSGRTVAVPVVVADHDGGEYLVSMLGEEANWVRNVRAAGGRAVLRRGGRRPVLLQEVAVAQRAPILRRYLALAPGARPHIPVSRRAPLESFEAVAPHHPVFRIHPAPSHDPGVRR
;
A
#
# COMPACT_ATOMS: atom_id res chain seq x y z
N MET A 1 19.66 -2.24 21.54
CA MET A 1 20.36 -3.06 20.52
C MET A 1 19.63 -2.96 19.20
N PRO A 2 20.27 -2.56 18.08
CA PRO A 2 19.59 -2.43 16.80
C PRO A 2 19.43 -3.82 16.17
N ILE A 3 18.19 -4.19 15.91
CA ILE A 3 17.85 -5.41 15.17
C ILE A 3 18.27 -5.15 13.73
N HIS A 4 19.40 -5.74 13.31
CA HIS A 4 19.82 -5.77 11.92
C HIS A 4 18.80 -6.59 11.13
N VAL A 5 17.83 -5.92 10.52
CA VAL A 5 16.99 -6.53 9.49
C VAL A 5 17.82 -6.55 8.21
N SER A 6 18.15 -7.75 7.77
CA SER A 6 19.19 -8.04 6.78
C SER A 6 18.87 -7.48 5.39
N ALA A 7 19.83 -6.72 4.85
CA ALA A 7 19.86 -6.10 3.52
C ALA A 7 19.49 -6.99 2.29
N PRO A 8 19.64 -8.33 2.27
CA PRO A 8 19.34 -9.14 1.07
C PRO A 8 17.84 -9.20 0.69
N LEU A 9 16.94 -9.21 1.68
CA LEU A 9 15.48 -9.21 1.47
C LEU A 9 14.99 -7.91 0.81
N TYR A 10 15.72 -6.81 0.99
CA TYR A 10 15.37 -5.48 0.52
C TYR A 10 15.71 -5.26 -0.96
N ALA A 11 16.82 -5.81 -1.46
CA ALA A 11 17.16 -5.78 -2.88
C ALA A 11 16.15 -6.61 -3.72
N LEU A 12 15.71 -7.76 -3.18
CA LEU A 12 14.69 -8.60 -3.80
C LEU A 12 13.31 -7.92 -3.83
N LYS A 13 12.87 -7.26 -2.73
CA LYS A 13 11.64 -6.46 -2.73
C LYS A 13 11.71 -5.30 -3.75
N ARG A 14 12.84 -4.58 -3.82
CA ARG A 14 13.06 -3.48 -4.80
C ARG A 14 13.01 -3.96 -6.26
N TRP A 15 13.57 -5.13 -6.56
CA TRP A 15 13.51 -5.75 -7.90
C TRP A 15 12.10 -6.23 -8.26
N MET A 16 11.41 -6.89 -7.32
CA MET A 16 10.06 -7.43 -7.50
C MET A 16 9.01 -6.35 -7.77
N TYR A 17 9.08 -5.21 -7.08
CA TYR A 17 8.12 -4.12 -7.27
C TYR A 17 8.36 -3.30 -8.55
N ARG A 18 9.62 -3.26 -9.05
CA ARG A 18 10.00 -2.54 -10.28
C ARG A 18 9.72 -3.34 -11.57
N HIS A 19 9.88 -4.67 -11.58
CA HIS A 19 9.87 -5.47 -12.83
C HIS A 19 8.76 -6.53 -12.97
N GLY A 20 7.88 -6.72 -11.99
CA GLY A 20 6.59 -7.38 -12.21
C GLY A 20 6.58 -8.74 -12.95
N ARG A 21 7.27 -9.77 -12.44
CA ARG A 21 6.85 -11.18 -12.60
C ARG A 21 7.09 -11.97 -11.30
N PRO A 22 6.06 -12.23 -10.48
CA PRO A 22 6.22 -13.04 -9.28
C PRO A 22 6.32 -14.52 -9.66
N GLY A 23 7.55 -15.05 -9.66
CA GLY A 23 7.81 -16.48 -9.72
C GLY A 23 7.18 -17.25 -8.53
N ARG A 24 7.29 -18.58 -8.53
CA ARG A 24 6.75 -19.42 -7.44
C ARG A 24 7.36 -19.07 -6.06
N LEU A 25 8.63 -18.66 -6.03
CA LEU A 25 9.36 -18.21 -4.84
C LEU A 25 8.84 -16.86 -4.29
N ALA A 26 8.54 -15.89 -5.14
CA ALA A 26 7.92 -14.62 -4.74
C ALA A 26 6.53 -14.83 -4.13
N ARG A 27 5.75 -15.77 -4.69
CA ARG A 27 4.47 -16.20 -4.10
C ARG A 27 4.65 -16.92 -2.76
N ALA A 28 5.73 -17.68 -2.57
CA ALA A 28 6.06 -18.32 -1.30
C ALA A 28 6.49 -17.30 -0.22
N LEU A 29 7.27 -16.28 -0.58
CA LEU A 29 7.66 -15.20 0.34
C LEU A 29 6.50 -14.25 0.65
N ILE A 30 5.65 -13.94 -0.34
CA ILE A 30 4.39 -13.24 -0.09
C ILE A 30 3.48 -14.10 0.78
N ARG A 31 3.44 -15.43 0.60
CA ARG A 31 2.69 -16.35 1.49
C ARG A 31 3.28 -16.40 2.89
N LEU A 32 4.60 -16.35 3.05
CA LEU A 32 5.28 -16.30 4.35
C LEU A 32 5.02 -14.96 5.05
N ASP A 33 5.08 -13.83 4.31
CA ASP A 33 4.68 -12.51 4.79
C ASP A 33 3.17 -12.51 5.14
N VAL A 34 2.31 -13.14 4.35
CA VAL A 34 0.86 -13.27 4.61
C VAL A 34 0.56 -14.20 5.79
N LEU A 35 1.34 -15.26 5.99
CA LEU A 35 1.22 -16.20 7.12
C LEU A 35 1.65 -15.54 8.44
N GLN A 36 2.76 -14.80 8.46
CA GLN A 36 3.10 -13.98 9.63
C GLN A 36 2.04 -12.89 9.88
N PHE A 37 1.44 -12.30 8.82
CA PHE A 37 0.35 -11.32 8.94
C PHE A 37 -1.00 -11.94 9.35
N ALA A 38 -1.20 -13.24 9.18
CA ALA A 38 -2.41 -13.97 9.55
C ALA A 38 -2.36 -14.59 10.96
N TRP A 39 -1.17 -14.91 11.50
CA TRP A 39 -0.99 -15.59 12.80
C TRP A 39 -0.96 -14.70 14.06
N GLY A 40 -1.35 -13.42 13.93
CA GLY A 40 -2.04 -12.71 15.02
C GLY A 40 -1.27 -12.32 16.30
N ARG A 41 0.02 -12.66 16.48
CA ARG A 41 0.75 -12.30 17.73
C ARG A 41 1.69 -11.09 17.63
N LEU A 42 2.11 -10.68 16.42
CA LEU A 42 3.05 -9.57 16.19
C LEU A 42 2.69 -8.66 14.99
N VAL A 43 1.46 -8.76 14.49
CA VAL A 43 1.02 -8.08 13.25
C VAL A 43 0.53 -6.68 13.58
N PRO A 44 1.01 -5.62 12.92
CA PRO A 44 0.33 -4.33 13.01
C PRO A 44 -1.10 -4.54 12.53
N ARG A 45 -2.10 -4.19 13.37
CA ARG A 45 -3.55 -4.38 13.13
C ARG A 45 -4.07 -3.83 11.78
N ARG A 46 -3.20 -3.19 11.00
CA ARG A 46 -3.47 -2.45 9.76
C ARG A 46 -2.75 -2.99 8.54
N ALA A 47 -2.08 -4.15 8.65
CA ALA A 47 -1.64 -4.87 7.46
C ALA A 47 -2.84 -5.34 6.64
N ALA A 48 -2.74 -5.23 5.32
CA ALA A 48 -3.74 -5.70 4.37
C ALA A 48 -3.07 -6.18 3.09
N VAL A 49 -3.80 -6.91 2.27
CA VAL A 49 -3.39 -7.22 0.89
C VAL A 49 -4.26 -6.44 -0.08
N LEU A 50 -3.63 -5.63 -0.93
CA LEU A 50 -4.27 -4.93 -2.03
C LEU A 50 -4.25 -5.84 -3.26
N GLU A 51 -5.41 -6.12 -3.82
CA GLU A 51 -5.61 -6.82 -5.09
C GLU A 51 -6.03 -5.80 -6.16
N VAL A 52 -5.26 -5.69 -7.24
CA VAL A 52 -5.55 -4.78 -8.36
C VAL A 52 -5.30 -5.48 -9.70
N PRO A 53 -6.15 -5.31 -10.73
CA PRO A 53 -5.90 -5.85 -12.06
C PRO A 53 -4.59 -5.31 -12.65
N GLY A 54 -3.76 -6.19 -13.22
CA GLY A 54 -2.56 -5.77 -13.92
C GLY A 54 -2.90 -5.03 -15.22
N ARG A 55 -2.41 -3.80 -15.39
CA ARG A 55 -2.76 -2.95 -16.56
C ARG A 55 -2.40 -3.56 -17.91
N THR A 56 -1.36 -4.41 -17.97
CA THR A 56 -0.90 -5.04 -19.22
C THR A 56 -1.47 -6.45 -19.40
N SER A 57 -1.61 -7.21 -18.31
CA SER A 57 -1.94 -8.64 -18.38
C SER A 57 -3.39 -8.97 -17.99
N GLY A 58 -4.14 -8.02 -17.42
CA GLY A 58 -5.46 -8.23 -16.84
C GLY A 58 -5.47 -9.10 -15.56
N ARG A 59 -4.40 -9.84 -15.28
CA ARG A 59 -4.30 -10.72 -14.11
C ARG A 59 -4.24 -9.93 -12.81
N THR A 60 -4.93 -10.41 -11.78
CA THR A 60 -4.88 -9.81 -10.44
C THR A 60 -3.47 -9.84 -9.87
N VAL A 61 -2.98 -8.68 -9.48
CA VAL A 61 -1.73 -8.47 -8.73
C VAL A 61 -2.09 -8.25 -7.26
N ALA A 62 -1.47 -9.02 -6.36
CA ALA A 62 -1.64 -8.90 -4.92
C ALA A 62 -0.38 -8.30 -4.28
N VAL A 63 -0.53 -7.24 -3.49
CA VAL A 63 0.57 -6.52 -2.83
C VAL A 63 0.26 -6.31 -1.35
N PRO A 64 1.16 -6.69 -0.42
CA PRO A 64 1.00 -6.34 0.98
C PRO A 64 1.17 -4.83 1.18
N VAL A 65 0.24 -4.23 1.91
CA VAL A 65 0.20 -2.79 2.20
C VAL A 65 -0.12 -2.55 3.67
N VAL A 66 0.21 -1.34 4.16
CA VAL A 66 -0.23 -0.86 5.46
C VAL A 66 -1.29 0.22 5.26
N VAL A 67 -2.42 0.06 5.96
CA VAL A 67 -3.50 1.06 5.98
C VAL A 67 -3.18 2.10 7.06
N ALA A 68 -2.98 3.35 6.67
CA ALA A 68 -2.89 4.47 7.59
C ALA A 68 -4.29 4.98 7.94
N ASP A 69 -4.53 5.37 9.18
CA ASP A 69 -5.73 6.16 9.51
C ASP A 69 -5.31 7.61 9.72
N HIS A 70 -6.15 8.55 9.32
CA HIS A 70 -5.94 9.97 9.55
C HIS A 70 -7.28 10.68 9.39
N ASP A 71 -7.66 11.54 10.34
CA ASP A 71 -8.88 12.37 10.29
C ASP A 71 -10.14 11.59 9.86
N GLY A 72 -10.34 10.41 10.46
CA GLY A 72 -11.48 9.52 10.18
C GLY A 72 -11.42 8.77 8.85
N GLY A 73 -10.39 8.97 8.02
CA GLY A 73 -10.17 8.26 6.76
C GLY A 73 -9.16 7.11 6.87
N GLU A 74 -9.25 6.16 5.94
CA GLU A 74 -8.24 5.12 5.70
C GLU A 74 -7.44 5.44 4.42
N TYR A 75 -6.13 5.23 4.45
CA TYR A 75 -5.22 5.60 3.36
C TYR A 75 -4.18 4.53 3.05
N LEU A 76 -3.79 4.43 1.77
CA LEU A 76 -2.63 3.68 1.30
C LEU A 76 -1.55 4.65 0.84
N VAL A 77 -0.29 4.33 1.14
CA VAL A 77 0.88 5.15 0.75
C VAL A 77 1.84 4.32 -0.09
N SER A 78 2.25 4.86 -1.23
CA SER A 78 3.35 4.29 -2.02
C SER A 78 4.69 4.83 -1.54
N MET A 79 5.34 4.08 -0.64
CA MET A 79 6.70 4.41 -0.19
C MET A 79 7.75 4.31 -1.32
N LEU A 80 7.46 3.56 -2.39
CA LEU A 80 8.34 3.42 -3.56
C LEU A 80 8.02 4.44 -4.68
N GLY A 81 7.09 5.35 -4.41
CA GLY A 81 6.69 6.42 -5.31
C GLY A 81 5.80 6.00 -6.46
N GLU A 82 5.71 6.88 -7.46
CA GLU A 82 4.78 6.78 -8.60
C GLU A 82 5.06 5.59 -9.53
N GLU A 83 6.32 5.16 -9.55
CA GLU A 83 6.81 4.09 -10.41
C GLU A 83 6.44 2.69 -9.91
N ALA A 84 5.88 2.58 -8.70
CA ALA A 84 5.42 1.31 -8.17
C ALA A 84 4.32 0.71 -9.06
N ASN A 85 4.50 -0.54 -9.48
CA ASN A 85 3.57 -1.18 -10.42
C ASN A 85 2.11 -1.19 -9.94
N TRP A 86 1.87 -1.31 -8.63
CA TRP A 86 0.51 -1.28 -8.09
C TRP A 86 -0.14 0.11 -8.22
N VAL A 87 0.62 1.20 -8.09
CA VAL A 87 0.13 2.58 -8.28
C VAL A 87 -0.35 2.75 -9.71
N ARG A 88 0.49 2.35 -10.67
CA ARG A 88 0.16 2.38 -12.10
C ARG A 88 -1.05 1.52 -12.44
N ASN A 89 -1.16 0.35 -11.82
CA ASN A 89 -2.32 -0.53 -12.00
C ASN A 89 -3.60 0.08 -11.41
N VAL A 90 -3.53 0.70 -10.21
CA VAL A 90 -4.67 1.38 -9.58
C VAL A 90 -5.15 2.54 -10.44
N ARG A 91 -4.22 3.39 -10.92
CA ARG A 91 -4.53 4.49 -11.84
C ARG A 91 -5.19 3.96 -13.12
N ALA A 92 -4.63 2.91 -13.74
CA ALA A 92 -5.19 2.28 -14.93
C ALA A 92 -6.57 1.62 -14.70
N ALA A 93 -6.85 1.12 -13.49
CA ALA A 93 -8.14 0.56 -13.11
C ALA A 93 -9.18 1.62 -12.71
N GLY A 94 -8.86 2.91 -12.82
CA GLY A 94 -9.71 4.01 -12.36
C GLY A 94 -9.95 3.96 -10.84
N GLY A 95 -8.93 3.58 -10.07
CA GLY A 95 -9.00 3.47 -8.61
C GLY A 95 -9.62 2.16 -8.11
N ARG A 96 -10.19 1.32 -8.96
CA ARG A 96 -10.86 0.08 -8.53
C ARG A 96 -9.85 -0.95 -8.04
N ALA A 97 -10.08 -1.45 -6.82
CA ALA A 97 -9.26 -2.49 -6.22
C ALA A 97 -10.07 -3.31 -5.21
N VAL A 98 -9.43 -4.32 -4.64
CA VAL A 98 -9.97 -5.10 -3.53
C VAL A 98 -8.97 -5.10 -2.39
N LEU A 99 -9.44 -4.82 -1.18
CA LEU A 99 -8.63 -4.86 0.03
C LEU A 99 -8.98 -6.11 0.84
N ARG A 100 -7.94 -6.85 1.25
CA ARG A 100 -8.07 -8.05 2.10
C ARG A 100 -7.51 -7.81 3.49
N ARG A 101 -8.40 -7.71 4.47
CA ARG A 101 -8.11 -7.53 5.89
C ARG A 101 -9.28 -8.06 6.71
N GLY A 102 -9.16 -9.27 7.26
CA GLY A 102 -10.27 -9.98 7.93
C GLY A 102 -11.43 -10.42 7.00
N GLY A 103 -11.35 -10.10 5.71
CA GLY A 103 -12.35 -10.36 4.69
C GLY A 103 -11.93 -9.70 3.37
N ARG A 104 -12.65 -9.98 2.29
CA ARG A 104 -12.37 -9.42 0.96
C ARG A 104 -13.37 -8.31 0.66
N ARG A 105 -12.91 -7.06 0.55
CA ARG A 105 -13.76 -5.87 0.38
C ARG A 105 -13.41 -5.11 -0.90
N PRO A 106 -14.33 -4.95 -1.87
CA PRO A 106 -14.16 -4.03 -2.98
C PRO A 106 -14.02 -2.58 -2.48
N VAL A 107 -13.07 -1.85 -3.05
CA VAL A 107 -12.77 -0.47 -2.69
C VAL A 107 -12.54 0.40 -3.93
N LEU A 108 -12.77 1.70 -3.76
CA LEU A 108 -12.31 2.73 -4.68
C LEU A 108 -11.18 3.51 -4.02
N LEU A 109 -10.04 3.57 -4.71
CA LEU A 109 -8.85 4.31 -4.28
C LEU A 109 -8.83 5.66 -4.98
N GLN A 110 -9.07 6.72 -4.23
CA GLN A 110 -9.01 8.09 -4.73
C GLN A 110 -7.66 8.70 -4.40
N GLU A 111 -6.94 9.19 -5.42
CA GLU A 111 -5.65 9.83 -5.21
C GLU A 111 -5.82 11.16 -4.46
N VAL A 112 -5.02 11.35 -3.40
CA VAL A 112 -5.03 12.55 -2.56
C VAL A 112 -4.17 13.63 -3.20
N ALA A 113 -4.64 14.87 -3.21
CA ALA A 113 -3.88 16.01 -3.70
C ALA A 113 -2.58 16.20 -2.92
N VAL A 114 -1.49 16.59 -3.59
CA VAL A 114 -0.13 16.67 -3.00
C VAL A 114 -0.11 17.48 -1.70
N ALA A 115 -0.76 18.65 -1.69
CA ALA A 115 -0.83 19.54 -0.54
C ALA A 115 -1.45 18.90 0.73
N GLN A 116 -2.21 17.80 0.59
CA GLN A 116 -2.87 17.12 1.71
C GLN A 116 -2.10 15.87 2.18
N ARG A 117 -1.02 15.47 1.50
CA ARG A 117 -0.35 14.18 1.77
C ARG A 117 0.54 14.20 2.99
N ALA A 118 1.15 15.34 3.32
CA ALA A 118 2.14 15.48 4.38
C ALA A 118 1.71 14.88 5.74
N PRO A 119 0.54 15.23 6.30
CA PRO A 119 0.12 14.66 7.59
C PRO A 119 -0.17 13.16 7.52
N ILE A 120 -0.65 12.66 6.37
CA ILE A 120 -0.88 11.24 6.11
C ILE A 120 0.46 10.47 6.04
N LEU A 121 1.46 11.03 5.37
CA LEU A 121 2.81 10.44 5.28
C LEU A 121 3.47 10.33 6.66
N ARG A 122 3.35 11.36 7.49
CA ARG A 122 3.83 11.34 8.88
C ARG A 122 3.16 10.23 9.69
N ARG A 123 1.84 10.11 9.57
CA ARG A 123 1.06 9.07 10.24
C ARG A 123 1.41 7.67 9.73
N TYR A 124 1.60 7.52 8.42
CA TYR A 124 2.04 6.27 7.80
C TYR A 124 3.42 5.83 8.34
N LEU A 125 4.42 6.72 8.44
CA LEU A 125 5.73 6.38 9.00
C LEU A 125 5.71 5.99 10.48
N ALA A 126 4.71 6.46 11.24
CA ALA A 126 4.49 6.01 12.61
C ALA A 126 4.00 4.55 12.67
N LEU A 127 3.20 4.13 11.68
CA LEU A 127 2.55 2.81 11.61
C LEU A 127 3.39 1.76 10.86
N ALA A 128 4.23 2.20 9.91
CA ALA A 128 5.05 1.35 9.07
C ALA A 128 6.55 1.66 9.24
N PRO A 129 7.21 1.20 10.32
CA PRO A 129 8.65 1.44 10.54
C PRO A 129 9.53 0.95 9.37
N GLY A 130 9.11 -0.11 8.67
CA GLY A 130 9.80 -0.63 7.49
C GLY A 130 9.78 0.30 6.27
N ALA A 131 8.95 1.34 6.26
CA ALA A 131 8.93 2.33 5.18
C ALA A 131 9.96 3.45 5.34
N ARG A 132 10.57 3.61 6.53
CA ARG A 132 11.52 4.69 6.82
C ARG A 132 12.74 4.73 5.88
N PRO A 133 13.32 3.62 5.42
CA PRO A 133 14.41 3.67 4.44
C PRO A 133 13.99 4.20 3.06
N HIS A 134 12.69 4.33 2.79
CA HIS A 134 12.15 4.70 1.48
C HIS A 134 11.55 6.11 1.43
N ILE A 135 11.32 6.73 2.59
CA ILE A 135 10.84 8.11 2.71
C ILE A 135 11.95 8.87 3.44
N PRO A 136 12.67 9.81 2.79
CA PRO A 136 13.85 10.46 3.34
C PRO A 136 13.49 11.54 4.39
N VAL A 137 12.60 11.20 5.32
CA VAL A 137 12.10 12.09 6.37
C VAL A 137 12.01 11.30 7.67
N SER A 138 12.54 11.87 8.75
CA SER A 138 12.34 11.30 10.08
C SER A 138 10.87 11.38 10.49
N ARG A 139 10.35 10.35 11.16
CA ARG A 139 8.96 10.37 11.68
C ARG A 139 8.67 11.53 12.67
N ARG A 140 9.71 12.14 13.23
CA ARG A 140 9.62 13.27 14.17
C ARG A 140 9.95 14.62 13.51
N ALA A 141 10.24 14.62 12.21
CA ALA A 141 10.49 15.84 11.46
C ALA A 141 9.24 16.75 11.46
N PRO A 142 9.43 18.07 11.29
CA PRO A 142 8.32 18.99 11.18
C PRO A 142 7.55 18.74 9.85
N LEU A 143 6.33 19.27 9.75
CA LEU A 143 5.40 18.88 8.67
C LEU A 143 5.90 19.30 7.28
N GLU A 144 6.62 20.40 7.21
CA GLU A 144 7.25 20.98 6.02
C GLU A 144 8.23 19.99 5.36
N SER A 145 8.92 19.17 6.17
CA SER A 145 9.77 18.10 5.65
C SER A 145 8.97 17.03 4.90
N PHE A 146 7.73 16.77 5.33
CA PHE A 146 6.83 15.84 4.65
C PHE A 146 6.20 16.46 3.41
N GLU A 147 5.94 17.76 3.42
CA GLU A 147 5.45 18.51 2.24
C GLU A 147 6.46 18.44 1.10
N ALA A 148 7.76 18.59 1.41
CA ALA A 148 8.83 18.52 0.41
C ALA A 148 8.89 17.17 -0.33
N VAL A 149 8.56 16.06 0.35
CA VAL A 149 8.58 14.71 -0.25
C VAL A 149 7.23 14.23 -0.77
N ALA A 150 6.13 14.92 -0.42
CA ALA A 150 4.77 14.57 -0.79
C ALA A 150 4.54 14.36 -2.31
N PRO A 151 5.15 15.13 -3.22
CA PRO A 151 5.00 14.90 -4.66
C PRO A 151 5.47 13.50 -5.10
N HIS A 152 6.47 12.94 -4.41
CA HIS A 152 7.08 11.67 -4.80
C HIS A 152 6.42 10.43 -4.20
N HIS A 153 5.48 10.61 -3.28
CA HIS A 153 4.81 9.52 -2.58
C HIS A 153 3.29 9.58 -2.79
N PRO A 154 2.75 8.90 -3.82
CA PRO A 154 1.31 8.80 -4.02
C PRO A 154 0.60 8.29 -2.77
N VAL A 155 -0.51 8.96 -2.45
CA VAL A 155 -1.39 8.60 -1.35
C VAL A 155 -2.79 8.41 -1.91
N PHE A 156 -3.45 7.33 -1.50
CA PHE A 156 -4.81 7.01 -1.91
C PHE A 156 -5.71 6.93 -0.69
N ARG A 157 -6.80 7.68 -0.70
CA ARG A 157 -7.90 7.50 0.25
C ARG A 157 -8.72 6.28 -0.18
N ILE A 158 -9.08 5.46 0.80
CA ILE A 158 -9.88 4.25 0.60
C ILE A 158 -11.36 4.63 0.80
N HIS A 159 -12.15 4.40 -0.24
CA HIS A 159 -13.61 4.47 -0.19
C HIS A 159 -14.19 3.07 -0.36
N PRO A 160 -15.34 2.76 0.26
CA PRO A 160 -16.14 1.61 -0.14
C PRO A 160 -16.42 1.71 -1.65
N ALA A 161 -16.31 0.58 -2.37
CA ALA A 161 -16.81 0.59 -3.73
C ALA A 161 -18.33 0.84 -3.69
N PRO A 162 -18.89 1.60 -4.65
CA PRO A 162 -20.33 1.71 -4.76
C PRO A 162 -20.92 0.31 -4.88
N SER A 163 -21.86 -0.01 -4.00
CA SER A 163 -22.65 -1.24 -4.09
C SER A 163 -23.36 -1.22 -5.45
N HIS A 164 -23.07 -2.19 -6.31
CA HIS A 164 -23.93 -2.46 -7.45
C HIS A 164 -25.18 -3.09 -6.87
N ASP A 165 -26.25 -2.31 -6.72
CA ASP A 165 -27.56 -2.83 -6.40
C ASP A 165 -28.17 -3.37 -7.70
N PRO A 166 -28.29 -4.70 -7.89
CA PRO A 166 -28.87 -5.25 -9.10
C PRO A 166 -30.39 -5.29 -8.96
N GLY A 167 -31.07 -4.15 -9.08
CA GLY A 167 -32.50 -4.18 -9.39
C GLY A 167 -33.37 -3.05 -8.86
N VAL A 168 -33.74 -2.14 -9.77
CA VAL A 168 -35.16 -1.93 -10.06
C VAL A 168 -35.31 -2.02 -11.58
N ARG A 169 -35.66 -3.21 -12.09
CA ARG A 169 -36.39 -3.31 -13.35
C ARG A 169 -37.86 -3.04 -13.00
N ARG A 170 -38.41 -1.95 -13.52
CA ARG A 170 -39.86 -1.81 -13.72
C ARG A 170 -40.15 -2.08 -15.18
#